data_AF-G2ZWV6-F1
#
_entry.id   AF-G2ZWV6-F1
#
_cell.length_a   1.000
_cell.length_b   1.000
_cell.length_c   1.000
_cell.angle_alpha   90.00
_cell.angle_beta   90.00
_cell.angle_gamma   90.00
#
_symmetry.space_group_name_H-M   'P 1'
#
loop_
_entity.id
_entity.type
_entity.pdbx_description
1 polymer ?
#
loop_
_entity_poly.entity_id
_entity_poly.type
_entity_poly.pdbx_seq_one_letter_code
_entity_poly.pdbx_strand_id
1 'polypeptide(L)' 'MPDILIDFMQRLIRGAKKKIFLVLDNLRVHHAKPVKAWLAANKERIEVFYLPSYSPELNPDEMLNADLKQAVT' A
#
# COMPACT_ATOMS: atom_id res chain seq x y z
N MET A 1 10.37 2.80 0.37
CA MET A 1 10.90 2.45 1.71
C MET A 1 9.74 2.08 2.61
N PRO A 2 9.75 0.92 3.27
CA PRO A 2 8.62 0.41 4.06
C PRO A 2 8.19 1.33 5.22
N ASP A 3 9.07 2.22 5.65
CA ASP A 3 8.84 3.12 6.79
C ASP A 3 7.80 4.21 6.52
N ILE A 4 7.66 4.69 5.28
CA ILE A 4 6.69 5.74 4.92
C ILE A 4 5.26 5.23 5.04
N LEU A 5 5.00 3.99 4.64
CA LEU A 5 3.67 3.37 4.72
C LEU A 5 3.27 3.15 6.19
N ILE A 6 4.21 2.73 7.03
CA ILE A 6 3.97 2.53 8.46
C ILE A 6 3.68 3.87 9.15
N ASP A 7 4.45 4.92 8.89
CA ASP A 7 4.19 6.26 9.43
C ASP A 7 2.81 6.79 8.99
N PHE A 8 2.44 6.59 7.72
CA PHE A 8 1.11 6.93 7.21
C PHE A 8 0.00 6.21 8.00
N MET A 9 0.10 4.88 8.16
CA MET A 9 -0.90 4.10 8.90
C MET A 9 -0.94 4.48 10.38
N GLN A 10 0.20 4.79 11.01
CA GLN A 10 0.27 5.27 12.39
C GLN A 10 -0.48 6.60 12.57
N ARG A 11 -0.31 7.55 11.64
CA ARG A 11 -1.05 8.82 11.65
C ARG A 11 -2.54 8.60 11.45
N LEU A 12 -2.91 7.66 10.57
CA LEU A 12 -4.29 7.32 10.27
C LEU A 12 -5.02 6.81 11.53
N ILE A 13 -4.43 5.84 12.25
CA ILE A 13 -5.04 5.27 13.47
C ILE A 13 -5.07 6.24 14.65
N ARG A 14 -4.21 7.26 14.67
CA ARG A 14 -4.13 8.25 15.77
C ARG A 14 -5.39 9.11 15.86
N GLY A 15 -6.00 9.45 14.74
CA GLY A 15 -7.23 10.26 14.69
C GLY A 15 -8.52 9.44 14.75
N ALA A 16 -8.44 8.12 14.54
CA ALA A 16 -9.61 7.28 14.46
C ALA A 16 -10.03 6.73 15.83
N LYS A 17 -11.30 6.95 16.19
CA LYS A 17 -11.94 6.34 17.37
C LYS A 17 -12.47 4.93 17.11
N LYS A 18 -12.51 4.51 15.84
CA LYS A 18 -13.04 3.22 15.38
C LYS A 18 -11.97 2.48 14.60
N LYS A 19 -12.10 1.15 14.53
CA LYS A 19 -11.21 0.31 13.72
C LYS A 19 -11.24 0.75 12.25
N ILE A 20 -10.06 0.87 11.66
CA ILE A 20 -9.87 1.25 10.27
C ILE A 20 -9.72 0.00 9.41
N PHE A 21 -10.44 -0.04 8.29
CA PHE A 21 -10.22 -1.01 7.24
C PHE A 21 -9.61 -0.28 6.04
N LEU A 22 -8.35 -0.58 5.73
CA LEU A 22 -7.60 0.06 4.66
C LEU A 22 -7.50 -0.90 3.48
N VAL A 23 -7.92 -0.46 2.30
CA VAL A 23 -7.81 -1.25 1.07
C VAL A 23 -6.66 -0.67 0.24
N LEU A 24 -5.64 -1.48 -0.06
CA LEU A 24 -4.47 -1.10 -0.86
C LEU A 24 -4.45 -1.84 -2.20
N ASP A 25 -3.81 -1.23 -3.20
CA ASP A 25 -3.49 -1.89 -4.45
C ASP A 25 -2.35 -2.92 -4.25
N ASN A 26 -2.24 -3.89 -5.15
CA ASN A 26 -1.24 -4.97 -5.04
C ASN A 26 0.13 -4.57 -5.61
N LEU A 27 0.57 -3.31 -5.40
CA LEU A 27 1.91 -2.90 -5.78
C LEU A 27 2.94 -3.61 -4.88
N ARG A 28 4.00 -4.18 -5.50
CA ARG A 28 5.04 -5.00 -4.85
C ARG A 28 5.67 -4.36 -3.59
N VAL A 29 5.55 -3.05 -3.41
CA VAL A 29 6.07 -2.28 -2.28
C VAL A 29 5.32 -2.53 -0.96
N HIS A 30 4.10 -3.07 -0.99
CA HIS A 30 3.29 -3.30 0.21
C HIS A 30 3.57 -4.63 0.94
N HIS A 31 4.29 -5.56 0.30
CA HIS A 31 4.56 -6.90 0.86
C HIS A 31 5.80 -6.98 1.76
N ALA A 32 6.35 -5.84 2.18
CA ALA A 32 7.51 -5.81 3.06
C ALA A 32 7.18 -6.48 4.40
N LYS A 33 8.00 -7.46 4.82
CA LYS A 33 7.94 -8.12 6.14
C LYS A 33 7.67 -7.16 7.33
N PRO A 34 8.31 -5.98 7.43
CA PRO A 34 8.03 -5.04 8.53
C PRO A 34 6.58 -4.52 8.55
N VAL A 35 5.95 -4.31 7.39
CA VAL A 35 4.57 -3.86 7.29
C VAL A 35 3.61 -4.92 7.85
N LYS A 36 3.83 -6.19 7.49
CA LYS A 36 3.03 -7.31 8.03
C LYS A 36 3.17 -7.46 9.55
N ALA A 37 4.40 -7.33 10.07
CA ALA A 37 4.65 -7.39 11.51
C ALA A 37 3.94 -6.26 12.26
N TRP A 38 4.01 -5.03 11.73
CA TRP A 38 3.32 -3.88 12.32
C TRP A 38 1.80 -4.04 12.29
N LEU A 39 1.24 -4.52 11.18
CA LEU A 39 -0.20 -4.78 11.05
C LEU A 39 -0.69 -5.86 12.01
N ALA A 40 0.09 -6.93 12.21
CA ALA A 40 -0.24 -7.96 13.18
C ALA A 40 -0.32 -7.39 14.60
N ALA A 41 0.62 -6.51 14.97
CA ALA A 41 0.62 -5.84 16.28
C ALA A 41 -0.53 -4.82 16.45
N ASN A 42 -1.12 -4.32 15.36
CA ASN A 42 -2.15 -3.27 15.40
C ASN A 42 -3.53 -3.72 14.88
N LYS A 43 -3.76 -5.03 14.77
CA LYS A 43 -4.96 -5.62 14.14
C LYS A 43 -6.30 -5.17 14.74
N GLU A 44 -6.31 -4.79 16.02
CA GLU A 44 -7.52 -4.27 16.69
C GLU A 44 -7.89 -2.85 16.23
N ARG A 45 -6.90 -2.08 15.76
CA ARG A 45 -7.06 -0.69 15.35
C ARG A 45 -7.10 -0.52 13.84
N ILE A 46 -6.38 -1.35 13.11
CA ILE A 46 -6.32 -1.29 11.65
C ILE A 46 -6.17 -2.68 11.03
N GLU A 47 -6.88 -2.90 9.94
CA GLU A 47 -6.77 -4.11 9.13
C GLU A 47 -6.65 -3.72 7.67
N VAL A 48 -5.69 -4.33 6.98
CA VAL A 48 -5.38 -4.03 5.58
C VAL A 48 -5.85 -5.16 4.69
N PHE A 49 -6.58 -4.80 3.64
CA PHE A 49 -6.98 -5.69 2.56
C PHE A 49 -6.26 -5.29 1.28
N TYR A 50 -5.89 -6.27 0.48
CA TYR A 50 -5.27 -6.06 -0.82
C TYR A 50 -6.29 -6.38 -1.90
N LEU A 51 -6.40 -5.49 -2.89
CA LEU A 51 -7.12 -5.82 -4.10
C LEU A 51 -6.39 -6.94 -4.85
N PRO A 52 -7.13 -7.82 -5.57
CA PRO A 52 -6.49 -8.78 -6.46
C PRO A 52 -5.56 -8.03 -7.42
N SER A 53 -4.43 -8.67 -7.79
CA SER A 53 -3.57 -8.12 -8.84
C SER A 53 -4.43 -7.87 -10.07
N TYR A 54 -4.50 -6.62 -10.49
CA TYR A 54 -5.09 -6.27 -11.76
C TYR A 54 -4.43 -7.14 -12.83
N SER A 55 -5.22 -7.78 -13.69
CA SER A 55 -4.72 -8.61 -14.77
C SER A 55 -3.65 -7.83 -15.55
N PRO A 56 -2.45 -8.39 -15.77
CA PRO A 56 -1.40 -7.73 -16.56
C PRO A 56 -1.86 -7.37 -17.98
N GLU A 57 -2.94 -7.97 -18.47
CA GLU A 57 -3.57 -7.66 -19.76
C GLU A 57 -4.32 -6.31 -19.79
N LEU A 58 -4.58 -5.68 -18.64
CA LEU A 58 -5.31 -4.42 -18.49
C LEU A 58 -4.52 -3.36 -17.72
N ASN A 59 -3.19 -3.45 -17.68
CA ASN A 59 -2.37 -2.46 -16.99
C ASN A 59 -1.69 -1.47 -17.96
N PRO A 60 -2.40 -0.44 -18.48
CA PRO A 60 -1.76 0.65 -19.21
C PRO A 60 -0.84 1.50 -18.33
N ASP A 61 -0.81 1.29 -17.01
CA ASP A 61 0.17 1.97 -16.13
C ASP A 61 1.62 1.47 -16.35
N GLU A 62 1.82 0.31 -16.97
CA GLU A 62 3.16 -0.09 -17.42
C GLU A 62 3.63 0.76 -18.61
N MET A 63 2.70 1.20 -19.47
CA MET A 63 2.95 2.14 -20.56
C MET A 63 3.14 3.58 -20.03
N LEU A 64 2.39 3.97 -19.00
CA LEU A 64 2.57 5.28 -18.34
C LEU A 64 3.93 5.39 -17.63
N ASN A 65 4.44 4.28 -17.07
CA ASN A 65 5.78 4.21 -16.50
C ASN A 65 6.90 4.21 -17.56
N ALA A 66 6.60 3.83 -18.80
CA ALA A 66 7.54 3.98 -19.92
C ALA A 66 7.62 5.44 -20.37
N ASP A 67 6.47 6.14 -20.47
CA ASP A 67 6.43 7.56 -20.84
C ASP A 67 7.13 8.46 -19.82
N LEU A 68 6.94 8.22 -18.52
CA LEU A 68 7.64 8.96 -17.46
C LEU A 68 9.16 8.73 -17.47
N LYS A 69 9.64 7.60 -17.98
CA LYS A 69 11.09 7.34 -18.14
C LYS A 69 11.65 7.92 -19.42
N GLN A 70 10.86 8.03 -20.49
CA GLN A 70 11.27 8.69 -21.72
C GLN A 70 11.31 10.23 -21.60
N ALA A 71 10.42 10.83 -20.81
CA ALA A 71 10.40 12.29 -20.61
C ALA A 71 11.51 12.83 -19.68
N VAL A 72 12.33 11.95 -19.08
CA VAL A 72 13.42 12.30 -18.14
C VAL A 72 14.81 11.99 -18.73
N THR A 73 14.92 11.73 -20.04
CA THR A 73 16.22 11.64 -20.75
C THR A 73 16.42 12.82 -21.68
#